data_AF-A0A417FCI4-F1
#
_entry.id   AF-A0A417FCI4-F1
#
_cell.length_a   1.000
_cell.length_b   1.000
_cell.length_c   1.000
_cell.angle_alpha   90.00
_cell.angle_beta   90.00
_cell.angle_gamma   90.00
#
_symmetry.space_group_name_H-M   'P 1'
#
loop_
_entity.id
_entity.type
_entity.pdbx_description
1 polymer ?
#
loop_
_entity_poly.entity_id
_entity_poly.type
_entity_poly.pdbx_seq_one_letter_code
_entity_poly.pdbx_strand_id
1 'polypeptide(L)' 'MQVTELAVGLTDGKGELVRLYDWLAQRKITVREINLKRKEGNSVKIVLYIAMPRHFDKANFLRLQEDILGVQSVEI' A
#
# COMPACT_ATOMS: atom_id res chain seq x y z
N MET A 1 -13.59 -13.75 0.72
CA MET A 1 -12.44 -12.90 1.11
C MET A 1 -12.78 -11.51 0.59
N GLN A 2 -12.86 -10.49 1.46
CA GLN A 2 -13.23 -9.14 1.02
C GLN A 2 -12.04 -8.52 0.29
N VAL A 3 -12.30 -7.99 -0.91
CA VAL A 3 -11.33 -7.15 -1.62
C VAL A 3 -11.56 -5.70 -1.18
N THR A 4 -10.48 -4.97 -0.94
CA THR A 4 -10.49 -3.57 -0.53
C THR A 4 -9.50 -2.80 -1.39
N GLU A 5 -9.86 -1.59 -1.77
CA GLU A 5 -8.96 -0.67 -2.46
C GLU A 5 -8.06 0.01 -1.43
N LEU A 6 -6.75 -0.05 -1.63
CA LEU A 6 -5.75 0.63 -0.83
C LEU A 6 -4.97 1.57 -1.75
N ALA A 7 -5.07 2.88 -1.54
CA ALA A 7 -4.25 3.84 -2.25
C ALA A 7 -3.09 4.30 -1.37
N VAL A 8 -1.87 4.23 -1.90
CA VAL A 8 -0.64 4.61 -1.22
C VAL A 8 0.10 5.63 -2.07
N GLY A 9 0.40 6.80 -1.52
CA GLY A 9 1.33 7.75 -2.11
C GLY A 9 2.74 7.40 -1.72
N LEU A 10 3.60 7.06 -2.67
CA LEU A 10 5.02 6.80 -2.45
C LEU A 10 5.87 7.92 -3.03
N THR A 11 7.03 8.20 -2.44
CA THR A 11 8.13 8.84 -3.16
C THR A 11 8.51 7.96 -4.36
N ASP A 12 8.82 8.56 -5.52
CA ASP A 12 9.07 7.87 -6.82
C ASP A 12 10.24 6.84 -6.84
N GLY A 13 10.74 6.44 -5.68
CA GLY A 13 11.75 5.39 -5.54
C GLY A 13 11.15 4.00 -5.77
N LYS A 14 11.86 3.20 -6.57
CA LYS A 14 11.53 1.77 -6.78
C LYS A 14 11.64 0.94 -5.49
N GLY A 15 12.41 1.39 -4.49
CA GLY A 15 12.65 0.66 -3.25
C GLY A 15 11.45 0.64 -2.31
N GLU A 16 10.67 1.71 -2.31
CA GLU A 16 9.47 1.91 -1.51
C GLU A 16 8.37 0.95 -1.94
N LEU A 17 8.23 0.74 -3.25
CA LEU A 17 7.27 -0.21 -3.81
C LEU A 17 7.59 -1.64 -3.35
N VAL A 18 8.87 -2.04 -3.36
CA VAL A 18 9.29 -3.37 -2.86
C VAL A 18 8.96 -3.50 -1.37
N ARG A 19 9.28 -2.48 -0.56
CA ARG A 19 8.97 -2.46 0.87
C ARG A 19 7.47 -2.55 1.15
N LEU A 20 6.64 -1.91 0.32
CA LEU A 20 5.18 -2.00 0.42
C LEU A 20 4.70 -3.44 0.17
N TYR A 21 5.20 -4.12 -0.86
CA TYR A 21 4.88 -5.53 -1.10
C TYR A 21 5.35 -6.43 0.05
N ASP A 22 6.56 -6.24 0.55
CA ASP A 22 7.10 -7.01 1.67
C ASP A 22 6.23 -6.84 2.93
N TRP A 23 5.84 -5.60 3.24
CA TRP A 23 4.98 -5.29 4.38
C TRP A 23 3.61 -5.98 4.30
N LEU A 24 3.00 -5.99 3.10
CA LEU A 24 1.74 -6.66 2.82
C LEU A 24 1.88 -8.19 2.95
N ALA A 25 2.95 -8.75 2.38
CA ALA A 25 3.24 -10.18 2.43
C ALA A 25 3.47 -10.68 3.87
N GLN A 26 4.21 -9.94 4.70
CA GLN A 26 4.41 -10.24 6.11
C GLN A 26 3.10 -10.35 6.90
N ARG A 27 2.09 -9.58 6.51
CA ARG A 27 0.76 -9.55 7.14
C ARG A 27 -0.25 -10.49 6.46
N LYS A 28 0.22 -11.33 5.52
CA LYS A 28 -0.60 -12.28 4.75
C LYS A 28 -1.72 -11.57 3.96
N ILE A 29 -1.47 -10.33 3.55
CA ILE A 29 -2.37 -9.57 2.68
C ILE A 29 -2.01 -9.91 1.24
N THR A 30 -2.99 -10.36 0.46
CA THR A 30 -2.79 -10.73 -0.94
C THR A 30 -3.13 -9.55 -1.83
N VAL A 31 -2.20 -9.13 -2.70
CA VAL A 31 -2.49 -8.16 -3.75
C VAL A 31 -3.15 -8.91 -4.93
N ARG A 32 -4.35 -8.46 -5.31
CA ARG A 32 -5.12 -9.02 -6.43
C ARG A 32 -4.86 -8.28 -7.73
N GLU A 33 -4.78 -6.96 -7.66
CA GLU A 33 -4.57 -6.10 -8.80
C GLU A 33 -3.83 -4.84 -8.36
N ILE A 34 -3.06 -4.27 -9.29
CA ILE A 34 -2.25 -3.08 -9.09
C ILE A 34 -2.60 -2.11 -10.20
N ASN A 35 -2.99 -0.90 -9.82
CA ASN A 35 -3.20 0.20 -10.73
C ASN A 35 -2.28 1.36 -10.33
N LEU A 36 -1.24 1.57 -11.12
CA LEU A 36 -0.30 2.67 -10.94
C LEU A 36 -0.96 3.96 -11.46
N LYS A 37 -1.29 4.90 -10.56
CA LYS A 37 -1.79 6.21 -10.95
C LYS A 37 -0.63 7.16 -11.29
N ARG A 38 -0.97 8.20 -12.05
CA ARG A 38 -0.05 9.22 -12.57
C ARG A 38 0.78 9.84 -11.44
N LYS A 39 2.07 10.07 -11.72
CA LYS A 39 3.00 10.80 -10.86
C LYS A 39 2.49 12.22 -10.61
N GLU A 40 2.34 12.59 -9.34
CA GLU A 40 1.95 13.92 -8.90
C GLU A 40 3.18 14.56 -8.23
N GLY A 41 3.87 15.45 -8.95
CA GLY A 41 5.16 16.00 -8.51
C GLY A 41 6.23 14.92 -8.36
N ASN A 42 6.77 14.76 -7.15
CA ASN A 42 7.79 13.74 -6.81
C ASN A 42 7.21 12.43 -6.29
N SER A 43 5.88 12.29 -6.34
CA SER A 43 5.17 11.20 -5.70
C SER A 43 4.40 10.39 -6.72
N VAL A 44 4.34 9.08 -6.52
CA VAL A 44 3.55 8.16 -7.31
C VAL A 44 2.43 7.64 -6.43
N LYS A 45 1.19 7.87 -6.85
CA LYS A 45 0.02 7.27 -6.21
C LYS A 45 -0.19 5.87 -6.80
N ILE A 46 -0.20 4.86 -5.96
CA ILE A 46 -0.43 3.47 -6.35
C ILE A 46 -1.72 3.01 -5.70
N VAL A 47 -2.60 2.41 -6.49
CA VAL A 47 -3.83 1.81 -6.01
C VAL A 47 -3.71 0.30 -6.09
N LEU A 48 -3.96 -0.37 -4.97
CA LEU A 48 -3.84 -1.81 -4.83
C LEU A 48 -5.22 -2.35 -4.46
N TYR A 49 -5.69 -3.35 -5.20
CA TYR A 49 -6.82 -4.14 -4.78
C TYR A 49 -6.30 -5.29 -3.93
N ILE A 50 -6.50 -5.21 -2.62
CA ILE A 50 -5.96 -6.15 -1.66
C ILE A 50 -7.06 -7.01 -1.06
N ALA A 51 -6.72 -8.27 -0.82
CA ALA A 51 -7.56 -9.21 -0.12
C ALA A 51 -6.90 -9.50 1.24
N MET A 52 -7.63 -9.21 2.31
CA MET A 52 -7.09 -9.21 3.67
C MET A 52 -7.66 -10.38 4.49
N PRO A 53 -6.92 -10.86 5.51
CA PRO A 53 -7.47 -11.77 6.52
C PRO A 53 -8.66 -11.12 7.26
N ARG A 54 -9.65 -11.93 7.66
CA ARG A 54 -10.89 -11.42 8.33
C ARG A 54 -10.63 -10.65 9.62
N HIS A 55 -9.55 -10.98 10.33
CA HIS A 55 -9.14 -10.40 11.61
C HIS A 55 -8.10 -9.28 11.43
N PHE A 56 -7.77 -8.90 10.19
CA PHE A 56 -6.86 -7.78 9.95
C PHE A 56 -7.60 -6.47 10.18
N ASP A 57 -7.10 -5.65 11.12
CA ASP A 57 -7.62 -4.31 11.36
C ASP A 57 -7.08 -3.34 10.30
N LYS A 58 -8.00 -2.66 9.59
CA LYS A 58 -7.70 -1.67 8.57
C LYS A 58 -6.91 -0.47 9.12
N ALA A 59 -7.06 -0.12 10.40
CA ALA A 59 -6.27 0.96 10.99
C ALA A 59 -4.76 0.69 10.94
N ASN A 60 -4.34 -0.58 10.85
CA ASN A 60 -2.93 -0.95 10.71
C ASN A 60 -2.28 -0.41 9.43
N PHE A 61 -3.05 -0.06 8.39
CA PHE A 61 -2.47 0.56 7.20
C PHE A 61 -1.94 1.97 7.45
N LEU A 62 -2.43 2.68 8.47
CA LEU A 62 -1.89 3.98 8.85
C LEU A 62 -0.41 3.86 9.27
N ARG A 63 -0.01 2.69 9.77
CA ARG A 63 1.39 2.41 10.12
C ARG A 63 2.33 2.32 8.92
N LEU A 64 1.81 2.24 7.68
CA LEU A 64 2.66 2.27 6.49
C LEU A 64 3.51 3.56 6.42
N GLN A 65 2.99 4.69 6.92
CA GLN A 65 3.74 5.96 6.99
C GLN A 65 4.91 5.91 7.99
N GLU A 66 4.81 5.09 9.03
CA GLU A 66 5.87 4.90 10.03
C GLU A 66 6.86 3.81 9.61
N ASP A 67 6.34 2.71 9.04
CA ASP A 67 7.12 1.52 8.71
C ASP A 67 7.90 1.68 7.38
N ILE A 68 7.48 2.60 6.50
CA ILE A 68 8.10 2.84 5.20
C ILE A 68 8.30 4.35 5.00
N LEU A 69 9.55 4.81 5.15
CA LEU A 69 9.94 6.23 5.09
C LEU A 69 9.49 6.99 3.83
N GLY A 70 9.19 6.30 2.73
CA GLY A 70 8.72 6.93 1.49
C GLY A 70 7.21 6.95 1.30
N VAL A 71 6.42 6.43 2.25
CA VAL A 71 4.95 6.54 2.21
C VAL A 71 4.53 7.92 2.67
N GLN A 72 3.92 8.69 1.78
CA GLN A 72 3.42 10.03 2.05
C GLN A 72 1.94 10.06 2.42
N SER A 73 1.13 9.17 1.83
CA SER A 73 -0.31 9.09 2.08
C SER A 73 -0.82 7.66 2.01
N VAL A 74 -1.91 7.39 2.74
CA VAL A 74 -2.62 6.10 2.76
C VAL A 74 -4.13 6.38 2.79
N GLU A 75 -4.87 5.76 1.88
CA GLU A 75 -6.34 5.85 1.79
C GLU A 75 -6.92 4.42 1.65
N ILE A 76 -8.00 4.09 2.37
CA ILE A 76 -8.64 2.75 2.40
C ILE A 76 -10.17 2.82 2.50
#